data_AF-A0A963NMK1-F1
#
_entry.id   AF-A0A963NMK1-F1
#
_cell.length_a   1.000
_cell.length_b   1.000
_cell.length_c   1.000
_cell.angle_alpha   90.00
_cell.angle_beta   90.00
_cell.angle_gamma   90.00
#
_symmetry.space_group_name_H-M   'P 1'
#
loop_
_entity.id
_entity.type
_entity.pdbx_description
1 polymer ?
#
loop_
_entity_poly.entity_id
_entity_poly.type
_entity_poly.pdbx_seq_one_letter_code
_entity_poly.pdbx_strand_id
1 'polypeptide(L)'
;MENPDPVATPAYDPTAKQKAQAKTSRIPIKVEPAEVLKKPAWIRVRAGSPGTRFFEIKKILREHRLHTVCEEASCPNIGECFGRGTATFMIMGDK
;
A
#
# COMPACT_ATOMS: atom_id res chain seq x y z
N MET A 1 -41.14 4.48 -21.70
CA MET A 1 -40.00 3.53 -21.79
C MET A 1 -38.76 4.40 -21.77
N GLU A 2 -38.42 4.96 -20.60
CA GLU A 2 -37.16 5.70 -20.45
C GLU A 2 -36.05 4.67 -20.20
N ASN A 3 -35.13 4.54 -21.15
CA ASN A 3 -33.86 3.87 -20.93
C ASN A 3 -33.01 4.74 -20.00
N PRO A 4 -32.43 4.21 -18.91
CA PRO A 4 -31.53 4.99 -18.07
C PRO A 4 -30.25 5.30 -18.85
N ASP A 5 -29.87 6.57 -18.87
CA ASP A 5 -28.67 7.09 -19.54
C ASP A 5 -27.39 6.33 -19.12
N PRO A 6 -26.41 6.17 -20.01
CA PRO A 6 -25.17 5.48 -19.69
C PRO A 6 -24.40 6.31 -18.65
N VAL A 7 -24.20 5.73 -17.46
CA VAL A 7 -23.38 6.31 -16.40
C VAL A 7 -21.99 6.60 -16.97
N ALA A 8 -21.64 7.88 -17.08
CA ALA A 8 -20.35 8.32 -17.59
C ALA A 8 -19.23 7.71 -16.75
N THR A 9 -18.36 6.91 -17.39
CA THR A 9 -17.21 6.34 -16.69
C THR A 9 -16.15 7.44 -16.55
N PRO A 10 -15.64 7.74 -15.34
CA PRO A 10 -14.62 8.77 -15.18
C PRO A 10 -13.37 8.43 -16.00
N ALA A 11 -12.74 9.45 -16.58
CA ALA A 11 -11.51 9.31 -17.35
C ALA A 11 -10.42 8.63 -16.53
N TYR A 12 -9.67 7.72 -17.15
CA TYR A 12 -8.57 7.00 -16.50
C TYR A 12 -7.41 7.96 -16.21
N ASP A 13 -7.19 8.24 -14.93
CA ASP A 13 -6.02 8.97 -14.43
C ASP A 13 -5.03 7.97 -13.78
N PRO A 14 -3.84 7.74 -14.39
CA PRO A 14 -2.84 6.83 -13.84
C PRO A 14 -2.17 7.34 -12.55
N THR A 15 -2.32 8.62 -12.23
CA THR A 15 -1.76 9.22 -10.99
C THR A 15 -2.72 9.14 -9.80
N ALA A 16 -4.00 8.83 -10.05
CA ALA A 16 -4.99 8.72 -9.01
C ALA A 16 -4.85 7.41 -8.23
N LYS A 17 -4.44 7.49 -6.95
CA LYS A 17 -4.37 6.33 -6.03
C LYS A 17 -5.78 5.77 -5.75
N GLN A 18 -6.17 4.71 -6.46
CA GLN A 18 -7.44 4.01 -6.24
C GLN A 18 -7.37 3.15 -4.96
N LYS A 19 -7.94 3.66 -3.87
CA LYS A 19 -7.98 2.99 -2.56
C LYS A 19 -9.39 2.48 -2.23
N ALA A 20 -9.45 1.41 -1.43
CA ALA A 20 -10.71 0.86 -0.90
C ALA A 20 -11.79 0.66 -1.98
N GLN A 21 -12.97 1.26 -1.80
CA GLN A 21 -14.12 1.14 -2.71
C GLN A 21 -13.79 1.57 -4.14
N ALA A 22 -12.91 2.57 -4.32
CA ALA A 22 -12.50 3.00 -5.66
C ALA A 22 -11.75 1.91 -6.43
N LYS A 23 -11.03 1.02 -5.71
CA LYS A 23 -10.35 -0.14 -6.30
C LYS A 23 -11.33 -1.28 -6.60
N THR A 24 -12.30 -1.50 -5.71
CA THR A 24 -13.21 -2.65 -5.81
C THR A 24 -14.47 -2.38 -6.64
N SER A 25 -14.75 -1.13 -7.01
CA SER A 25 -15.95 -0.72 -7.75
C SER A 25 -16.17 -1.46 -9.08
N ARG A 26 -15.09 -1.83 -9.76
CA ARG A 26 -15.13 -2.51 -11.07
C ARG A 26 -15.25 -4.03 -10.96
N ILE A 27 -15.17 -4.61 -9.76
CA ILE A 27 -15.21 -6.05 -9.56
C ILE A 27 -16.66 -6.55 -9.75
N PRO A 28 -16.89 -7.65 -10.51
CA PRO A 28 -18.22 -8.20 -10.71
C PRO A 28 -18.92 -8.58 -9.39
N ILE A 29 -18.16 -9.11 -8.43
CA ILE A 29 -18.60 -9.49 -7.08
C ILE A 29 -18.53 -8.27 -6.15
N LYS A 30 -19.62 -7.99 -5.43
CA LYS A 30 -19.73 -6.82 -4.55
C LYS A 30 -19.15 -7.17 -3.17
N VAL A 31 -18.26 -6.30 -2.71
CA VAL A 31 -17.64 -6.43 -1.40
C VAL A 31 -18.59 -5.82 -0.38
N GLU A 32 -19.29 -6.68 0.35
CA GLU A 32 -20.13 -6.25 1.46
C GLU A 32 -19.26 -5.80 2.65
N PRO A 33 -19.53 -4.64 3.27
CA PRO A 33 -18.83 -4.22 4.47
C PRO A 33 -19.03 -5.23 5.59
N ALA A 34 -17.93 -5.76 6.12
CA ALA A 34 -17.93 -6.64 7.28
C ALA A 34 -17.25 -5.95 8.47
N GLU A 35 -17.51 -6.44 9.68
CA GLU A 35 -16.84 -5.98 10.88
C GLU A 35 -15.32 -6.24 10.78
N VAL A 36 -14.51 -5.24 11.13
CA VAL A 36 -13.05 -5.35 11.08
C VAL A 36 -12.57 -6.23 12.23
N LEU A 37 -12.30 -7.49 11.92
CA LEU A 37 -11.73 -8.42 12.88
C LEU A 37 -10.25 -8.09 13.17
N LYS A 38 -9.86 -8.27 14.44
CA LYS A 38 -8.45 -8.13 14.83
C LYS A 38 -7.61 -9.24 14.18
N LYS A 39 -6.46 -8.85 13.61
CA LYS A 39 -5.47 -9.81 13.11
C LYS A 39 -5.07 -10.81 14.22
N PRO A 40 -4.94 -12.11 13.96
CA PRO A 40 -4.50 -13.10 14.96
C PRO A 40 -3.14 -12.74 15.59
N ALA A 41 -2.86 -13.27 16.79
CA ALA A 41 -1.61 -12.95 17.49
C ALA A 41 -0.34 -13.36 16.72
N TRP A 42 -0.39 -14.50 16.01
CA TRP A 42 0.77 -15.09 15.32
C TRP A 42 1.26 -14.28 14.11
N ILE A 43 0.40 -13.48 13.45
CA ILE A 43 0.78 -12.68 12.27
C ILE A 43 1.23 -11.25 12.63
N ARG A 44 1.13 -10.86 13.90
CA ARG A 44 1.49 -9.51 14.35
C ARG A 44 3.00 -9.42 14.52
N VAL A 45 3.62 -8.55 13.72
CA VAL A 45 5.03 -8.19 13.85
C VAL A 45 5.23 -7.19 14.99
N ARG A 46 6.36 -7.30 15.69
CA ARG A 46 6.77 -6.32 16.71
C ARG A 46 7.47 -5.14 16.02
N ALA A 47 7.19 -3.92 16.46
CA ALA A 47 7.93 -2.76 15.98
C ALA A 47 9.42 -2.93 16.31
N GLY A 48 10.30 -2.66 15.34
CA GLY A 48 11.75 -2.79 15.53
C GLY A 48 12.28 -1.84 16.60
N SER A 49 13.31 -2.27 17.33
CA SER A 49 13.93 -1.47 18.39
C SER A 49 14.53 -0.16 17.84
N PRO A 50 14.45 0.96 18.59
CA PRO A 50 15.17 2.19 18.28
C PRO A 50 16.68 1.93 18.19
N GLY A 51 17.32 2.34 17.09
CA GLY A 51 18.76 2.12 16.87
C GLY A 51 19.11 1.00 15.87
N THR A 52 18.12 0.34 15.28
CA THR A 52 18.35 -0.64 14.20
C THR A 52 18.61 0.03 12.85
N ARG A 53 19.33 -0.68 11.96
CA ARG A 53 19.64 -0.28 10.57
C ARG A 53 18.41 0.14 9.75
N PHE A 54 17.21 -0.17 10.23
CA PHE A 54 15.94 0.37 9.74
C PHE A 54 15.96 1.89 9.51
N PHE A 55 16.44 2.67 10.49
CA PHE A 55 16.41 4.13 10.39
C PHE A 55 17.45 4.67 9.41
N GLU A 56 18.58 3.98 9.25
CA GLU A 56 19.62 4.29 8.26
C GLU A 56 19.07 4.14 6.84
N ILE A 57 18.51 2.97 6.52
CA ILE A 57 17.92 2.71 5.19
C ILE A 57 16.78 3.68 4.91
N LYS A 58 15.89 3.91 5.89
CA LYS A 58 14.80 4.88 5.77
C LYS A 58 15.29 6.30 5.48
N LYS A 59 16.41 6.71 6.08
CA LYS A 59 17.02 8.02 5.83
C LYS A 59 17.58 8.10 4.40
N ILE A 60 18.36 7.11 3.98
CA ILE A 60 18.93 7.02 2.62
C ILE A 60 17.83 7.09 1.56
N LEU A 61 16.76 6.30 1.70
CA LEU A 61 15.64 6.29 0.76
C LEU A 61 15.01 7.68 0.59
N ARG A 62 14.84 8.41 1.70
CA ARG A 62 14.27 9.77 1.69
C ARG A 62 15.22 10.80 1.08
N GLU A 63 16.51 10.74 1.40
CA GLU A 63 17.53 11.63 0.84
C GLU A 63 17.62 11.49 -0.68
N HIS A 64 17.54 10.27 -1.20
CA HIS A 64 17.59 9.99 -2.62
C HIS A 64 16.24 10.04 -3.33
N ARG A 65 15.14 10.35 -2.63
CA ARG A 65 13.78 10.37 -3.19
C ARG A 65 13.42 9.06 -3.90
N LEU A 66 13.80 7.92 -3.31
CA LEU A 66 13.55 6.60 -3.85
C LEU A 66 12.29 5.99 -3.24
N HIS A 67 11.50 5.31 -4.07
CA HIS A 67 10.27 4.65 -3.66
C HIS A 67 10.49 3.15 -3.51
N THR A 68 9.86 2.56 -2.51
CA THR A 68 9.95 1.11 -2.23
C THR A 68 8.58 0.50 -2.01
N VAL A 69 8.39 -0.75 -2.46
CA VAL A 69 7.18 -1.51 -2.15
C VAL A 69 7.06 -1.76 -0.64
N CYS A 70 8.21 -1.78 0.06
CA CYS A 70 8.27 -1.96 1.51
C CYS A 70 7.47 -0.88 2.26
N GLU A 71 7.61 0.39 1.85
CA GLU A 71 6.87 1.51 2.44
C GLU A 71 5.46 1.67 1.87
N GLU A 72 5.30 1.65 0.53
CA GLU A 72 4.01 1.91 -0.12
C GLU A 72 2.96 0.82 0.18
N ALA A 73 3.38 -0.44 0.32
CA ALA A 73 2.47 -1.54 0.65
C ALA A 73 2.27 -1.74 2.16
N SER A 74 2.87 -0.90 3.02
CA SER A 74 2.89 -1.11 4.48
C SER A 74 3.32 -2.53 4.86
N CYS A 75 4.43 -2.99 4.27
CA CYS A 75 4.89 -4.36 4.38
C CYS A 75 5.19 -4.73 5.85
N PRO A 76 4.63 -5.82 6.40
CA PRO A 76 4.89 -6.22 7.79
C PRO A 76 6.37 -6.60 8.03
N ASN A 77 7.11 -6.96 6.98
CA ASN A 77 8.50 -7.40 7.07
C ASN A 77 9.51 -6.24 6.94
N ILE A 78 9.07 -4.98 6.81
CA ILE A 78 9.95 -3.83 6.57
C ILE A 78 11.06 -3.68 7.64
N GLY A 79 10.75 -4.01 8.90
CA GLY A 79 11.71 -3.98 9.99
C GLY A 79 12.86 -4.96 9.79
N GLU A 80 12.55 -6.20 9.37
CA GLU A 80 13.57 -7.21 9.09
C GLU A 80 14.35 -6.89 7.81
N CYS A 81 13.65 -6.56 6.72
CA CYS A 81 14.26 -6.26 5.43
C CYS A 81 15.27 -5.11 5.56
N PHE A 82 14.87 -3.96 6.12
CA PHE A 82 15.79 -2.84 6.29
C PHE A 82 16.85 -3.13 7.36
N GLY A 83 16.51 -3.91 8.39
CA GLY A 83 17.47 -4.39 9.39
C GLY A 83 18.65 -5.15 8.76
N ARG A 84 18.38 -5.94 7.72
CA ARG A 84 19.39 -6.66 6.92
C ARG A 84 20.03 -5.80 5.82
N GLY A 85 19.59 -4.55 5.63
CA GLY A 85 20.06 -3.69 4.55
C GLY A 85 19.47 -4.02 3.17
N THR A 86 18.29 -4.65 3.13
CA THR A 86 17.59 -5.05 1.90
C THR A 86 16.35 -4.18 1.68
N ALA A 87 16.17 -3.70 0.45
CA ALA A 87 14.98 -2.97 0.02
C ALA A 87 14.60 -3.37 -1.42
N THR A 88 13.29 -3.34 -1.72
CA THR A 88 12.78 -3.57 -3.07
C THR A 88 12.20 -2.26 -3.61
N PHE A 89 12.84 -1.74 -4.65
CA PHE A 89 12.50 -0.45 -5.24
C PHE A 89 11.32 -0.53 -6.20
N MET A 90 10.60 0.58 -6.32
CA MET A 90 9.60 0.80 -7.35
C MET A 90 10.08 1.92 -8.28
N ILE A 91 10.33 1.57 -9.54
CA ILE A 91 10.90 2.49 -10.54
C ILE A 91 9.88 3.56 -10.97
N MET A 92 8.60 3.22 -10.98
CA MET A 92 7.48 4.13 -11.25
C MET A 92 6.66 4.41 -9.98
N GLY A 93 7.34 4.47 -8.82
CA GLY A 93 6.68 4.83 -7.57
C GLY A 93 6.26 6.31 -7.56
N ASP A 94 5.09 6.56 -6.99
CA ASP A 94 4.44 7.85 -6.89
C ASP A 94 4.32 8.27 -5.41
N LYS A 95 4.66 9.54 -5.13
CA LYS A 95 4.57 10.14 -3.79
C LYS A 95 3.10 10.43 -3.46
#